data_AF-A0A2C6M7Z6-F1
#
_entry.id   AF-A0A2C6M7Z6-F1
#
_cell.length_a   1.000
_cell.length_b   1.000
_cell.length_c   1.000
_cell.angle_alpha   90.00
_cell.angle_beta   90.00
_cell.angle_gamma   90.00
#
_symmetry.space_group_name_H-M   'P 1'
#
loop_
_entity.id
_entity.type
_entity.pdbx_description
1 polymer ?
#
loop_
_entity_poly.entity_id
_entity_poly.type
_entity_poly.pdbx_seq_one_letter_code
_entity_poly.pdbx_strand_id
1 'polypeptide(L)'
;MEPVIEVTELSFLYKDGTRALDKCSLTIERGTKVAILGPNGSGKSTLLLHLNGIHVVQQGTVKVLEETVSPSNEQWLRSKVGLVFQDQTTKFSPAPSGRTWPLAPLTRACGERSWRPGCAKL
;
A
#
# COMPACT_ATOMS: atom_id res chain seq x y z
N MET A 1 -27.00 0.09 12.14
CA MET A 1 -25.97 0.38 11.13
C MET A 1 -25.09 -0.85 11.00
N GLU A 2 -24.83 -1.30 9.78
CA GLU A 2 -23.99 -2.46 9.50
C GLU A 2 -22.59 -1.96 9.08
N PRO A 3 -21.56 -2.12 9.92
CA PRO A 3 -20.19 -1.76 9.56
C PRO A 3 -19.67 -2.69 8.46
N VAL A 4 -19.01 -2.10 7.45
CA VAL A 4 -18.39 -2.84 6.33
C VAL A 4 -16.87 -2.85 6.46
N ILE A 5 -16.28 -1.89 7.18
CA ILE A 5 -14.86 -1.90 7.48
C ILE A 5 -14.70 -1.52 8.95
N GLU A 6 -13.95 -2.32 9.68
CA GLU A 6 -13.58 -2.07 11.06
C GLU A 6 -12.07 -2.22 11.22
N VAL A 7 -11.45 -1.18 11.76
CA VAL A 7 -10.03 -1.14 12.08
C VAL A 7 -9.93 -0.82 13.56
N THR A 8 -9.20 -1.65 14.31
CA THR A 8 -9.05 -1.51 15.76
C THR A 8 -7.57 -1.50 16.11
N GLU A 9 -7.10 -0.37 16.65
CA GLU A 9 -5.72 -0.14 17.13
C GLU A 9 -4.62 -0.57 16.14
N LEU A 10 -4.86 -0.39 14.83
CA LEU A 10 -3.93 -0.79 13.80
C LEU A 10 -2.63 0.00 13.91
N SER A 11 -1.51 -0.73 14.09
CA SER A 11 -0.17 -0.16 14.10
C SER A 11 0.72 -0.88 13.11
N PHE A 12 1.54 -0.12 12.38
CA PHE A 12 2.39 -0.66 11.33
C PHE A 12 3.73 0.07 11.24
N LEU A 13 4.80 -0.71 11.24
CA LEU A 13 6.18 -0.26 11.08
C LEU A 13 6.75 -0.81 9.76
N TYR A 14 7.31 0.06 8.93
CA TYR A 14 8.09 -0.37 7.78
C TYR A 14 9.46 -0.93 8.21
N LYS A 15 10.09 -1.72 7.34
CA LYS A 15 11.40 -2.36 7.62
C LYS A 15 12.54 -1.37 7.85
N ASP A 16 12.39 -0.15 7.35
CA ASP A 16 13.32 0.98 7.55
C ASP A 16 13.17 1.65 8.93
N GLY A 17 12.22 1.20 9.76
CA GLY A 17 11.91 1.78 11.06
C GLY A 17 10.89 2.92 11.01
N THR A 18 10.35 3.26 9.85
CA THR A 18 9.34 4.31 9.71
C THR A 18 7.99 3.81 10.25
N ARG A 19 7.46 4.46 11.29
CA ARG A 19 6.11 4.18 11.82
C ARG A 19 5.07 4.85 10.93
N ALA A 20 4.34 4.04 10.18
CA ALA A 20 3.35 4.54 9.23
C ALA A 20 1.97 4.72 9.84
N LEU A 21 1.60 3.82 10.76
CA LEU A 21 0.32 3.84 11.48
C LEU A 21 0.60 3.61 12.96
N ASP A 22 -0.11 4.36 13.80
CA ASP A 22 -0.01 4.28 15.26
C ASP A 22 -1.41 4.21 15.85
N LYS A 23 -1.78 3.03 16.38
CA LYS A 23 -3.05 2.74 17.06
C LYS A 23 -4.28 3.35 16.36
N CYS A 24 -4.33 3.24 15.04
CA CYS A 24 -5.41 3.82 14.26
C CYS A 24 -6.67 2.95 14.39
N SER A 25 -7.79 3.57 14.76
CA SER A 25 -9.10 2.93 14.79
C SER A 25 -10.07 3.67 13.87
N LEU A 26 -10.82 2.93 13.06
CA LEU A 26 -11.73 3.46 12.06
C LEU A 26 -12.88 2.49 11.83
N THR A 27 -14.10 3.00 11.77
CA THR A 27 -15.28 2.22 11.38
C THR A 27 -15.96 2.91 10.21
N ILE A 28 -16.21 2.16 9.13
CA ILE A 28 -16.92 2.66 7.95
C ILE A 28 -18.18 1.82 7.77
N GLU A 29 -19.30 2.51 7.62
CA GLU A 29 -20.61 1.87 7.51
C GLU A 29 -21.02 1.64 6.05
N ARG A 30 -21.87 0.63 5.85
CA ARG A 30 -22.42 0.31 4.54
C ARG A 30 -23.11 1.53 3.92
N GLY A 31 -22.82 1.78 2.63
CA GLY A 31 -23.47 2.86 1.86
C GLY A 31 -22.91 4.26 2.12
N THR A 32 -21.89 4.40 2.97
CA THR A 32 -21.24 5.69 3.22
C THR A 32 -20.11 5.96 2.22
N LYS A 33 -19.87 7.25 1.96
CA LYS A 33 -18.69 7.71 1.23
C LYS A 33 -17.78 8.41 2.23
N VAL A 34 -16.57 7.89 2.41
CA VAL A 34 -15.60 8.40 3.38
C VAL A 34 -14.38 8.94 2.65
N ALA A 35 -13.92 10.12 3.05
CA ALA A 35 -12.67 10.71 2.57
C ALA A 35 -11.63 10.67 3.69
N ILE A 36 -10.43 10.17 3.37
CA ILE A 36 -9.30 10.15 4.31
C ILE A 36 -8.35 11.27 3.91
N LEU A 37 -8.23 12.28 4.78
CA LEU A 37 -7.41 13.48 4.57
C LEU A 37 -6.24 13.50 5.55
N GLY A 38 -5.11 14.05 5.13
CA GLY A 38 -3.92 14.16 5.98
C GLY A 38 -2.66 14.50 5.17
N PRO A 39 -1.61 15.03 5.82
CA PRO A 39 -0.37 15.43 5.16
C PRO A 39 0.34 14.25 4.47
N ASN A 40 1.21 14.55 3.51
CA ASN A 40 2.02 13.52 2.88
C ASN A 40 2.89 12.81 3.94
N GLY A 41 2.97 11.49 3.88
CA GLY A 41 3.67 10.68 4.88
C GLY A 41 2.83 10.27 6.10
N SER A 42 1.59 10.75 6.26
CA SER A 42 0.73 10.39 7.40
C SER A 42 0.17 8.95 7.40
N GLY A 43 0.64 8.08 6.50
CA GLY A 43 0.19 6.67 6.45
C GLY A 43 -1.13 6.39 5.73
N LYS A 44 -1.75 7.36 5.04
CA LYS A 44 -3.05 7.16 4.33
C LYS A 44 -2.99 6.00 3.33
N SER A 45 -1.99 6.03 2.44
CA SER A 45 -1.80 4.97 1.45
C SER A 45 -1.51 3.65 2.13
N THR A 46 -0.74 3.66 3.22
CA THR A 46 -0.48 2.48 4.04
C THR A 46 -1.76 1.89 4.62
N LEU A 47 -2.67 2.72 5.14
CA LEU A 47 -3.98 2.28 5.64
C LEU A 47 -4.82 1.63 4.54
N LEU A 48 -4.91 2.26 3.36
CA LEU A 48 -5.65 1.71 2.21
C LEU A 48 -5.09 0.36 1.74
N LEU A 49 -3.77 0.19 1.79
CA LEU A 49 -3.11 -1.07 1.43
C LEU A 49 -3.41 -2.20 2.44
N HIS A 50 -3.63 -1.88 3.72
CA HIS A 50 -4.08 -2.87 4.72
C HIS A 50 -5.52 -3.31 4.46
N LEU A 51 -6.41 -2.38 4.08
CA LEU A 51 -7.79 -2.70 3.72
C LEU A 51 -7.91 -3.61 2.49
N ASN A 52 -6.92 -3.57 1.59
CA ASN A 52 -6.84 -4.45 0.42
C ASN A 52 -6.11 -5.79 0.69
N GLY A 53 -5.54 -5.97 1.89
CA GLY A 53 -4.72 -7.14 2.22
C GLY A 53 -3.42 -7.22 1.43
N ILE A 54 -2.85 -6.08 1.02
CA ILE A 54 -1.49 -6.03 0.46
C ILE A 54 -0.45 -6.00 1.58
N HIS A 55 -0.77 -5.31 2.68
CA HIS A 55 0.06 -5.30 3.87
C HIS A 55 -0.55 -6.20 4.95
N VAL A 56 0.29 -7.07 5.51
CA VAL A 56 -0.08 -7.93 6.63
C VAL A 56 -0.12 -7.08 7.91
N VAL A 57 -1.20 -7.22 8.66
CA VAL A 57 -1.39 -6.56 9.96
C VAL A 57 -0.32 -7.05 10.94
N GLN A 58 0.44 -6.12 11.52
CA GLN A 58 1.44 -6.44 12.55
C GLN A 58 0.83 -6.36 13.96
N GLN A 59 0.04 -5.33 14.21
CA GLN A 59 -0.65 -5.09 15.49
C GLN A 59 -2.04 -4.52 15.23
N GLY A 60 -3.00 -4.89 16.08
CA GLY A 60 -4.41 -4.52 15.95
C GLY A 60 -5.21 -5.52 15.13
N THR A 61 -6.38 -5.11 14.64
CA THR A 61 -7.25 -5.97 13.84
C THR A 61 -7.91 -5.15 12.73
N VAL A 62 -8.03 -5.76 11.55
CA VAL A 62 -8.76 -5.20 10.40
C VAL A 62 -9.80 -6.23 9.98
N LYS A 63 -11.07 -5.81 9.95
CA LYS A 63 -12.19 -6.56 9.41
C LYS A 63 -12.76 -5.83 8.20
N VAL A 64 -13.03 -6.60 7.16
CA VAL A 64 -13.69 -6.12 5.94
C VAL A 64 -14.88 -7.03 5.68
N LEU A 65 -16.05 -6.42 5.56
CA LEU A 65 -17.36 -7.08 5.63
C LEU A 65 -17.44 -7.87 6.95
N GLU A 66 -17.57 -9.20 6.86
CA GLU A 66 -17.72 -10.08 8.02
C GLU A 66 -16.41 -10.81 8.36
N GLU A 67 -15.34 -10.61 7.58
CA GLU A 67 -14.11 -11.39 7.64
C GLU A 67 -12.92 -10.58 8.16
N THR A 68 -12.10 -11.21 9.00
CA THR A 68 -10.85 -10.62 9.48
C THR A 68 -9.77 -10.76 8.41
N VAL A 69 -9.09 -9.67 8.07
CA VAL A 69 -8.01 -9.67 7.07
C VAL A 69 -6.85 -10.53 7.56
N SER A 70 -6.49 -11.54 6.78
CA SER A 70 -5.39 -12.46 7.06
C SER A 70 -4.71 -12.91 5.75
N PRO A 71 -3.46 -13.40 5.81
CA PRO A 71 -2.76 -13.86 4.60
C PRO A 71 -3.49 -14.99 3.85
N SER A 72 -4.31 -15.79 4.55
CA SER A 72 -5.05 -16.90 3.94
C SER A 72 -6.27 -16.46 3.12
N ASN A 73 -6.81 -15.26 3.35
CA ASN A 73 -8.01 -14.77 2.67
C ASN A 73 -7.76 -13.59 1.71
N GLU A 74 -6.51 -13.29 1.40
CA GLU A 74 -6.13 -12.19 0.48
C GLU A 74 -6.86 -12.26 -0.86
N GLN A 75 -7.01 -13.46 -1.43
CA GLN A 75 -7.65 -13.62 -2.74
C GLN A 75 -9.15 -13.29 -2.70
N TRP A 76 -9.83 -13.68 -1.62
CA TRP A 76 -11.22 -13.29 -1.38
C TRP A 76 -11.34 -11.78 -1.17
N LEU A 77 -10.44 -11.20 -0.37
CA LEU A 77 -10.47 -9.78 -0.05
C LEU A 77 -10.29 -8.90 -1.29
N ARG A 78 -9.35 -9.27 -2.17
CA ARG A 78 -9.13 -8.58 -3.46
C ARG A 78 -10.30 -8.71 -4.43
N SER A 79 -11.17 -9.71 -4.27
CA SER A 79 -12.42 -9.82 -5.05
C SER A 79 -13.52 -8.88 -4.55
N LYS A 80 -13.43 -8.42 -3.30
CA LYS A 80 -14.42 -7.53 -2.66
C LYS A 80 -13.99 -6.07 -2.62
N VAL A 81 -12.68 -5.83 -2.50
CA VAL A 81 -12.10 -4.49 -2.36
C VAL A 81 -11.29 -4.15 -3.61
N GLY A 82 -11.80 -3.22 -4.41
CA GLY A 82 -11.04 -2.61 -5.51
C GLY A 82 -10.22 -1.42 -5.01
N LEU A 83 -8.95 -1.35 -5.41
CA LEU A 83 -8.06 -0.23 -5.10
C LEU A 83 -7.69 0.51 -6.38
N VAL A 84 -7.96 1.82 -6.44
CA VAL A 84 -7.52 2.70 -7.52
C VAL A 84 -6.31 3.48 -7.03
N PHE A 85 -5.17 3.29 -7.69
CA PHE A 85 -3.92 3.96 -7.31
C PHE A 85 -3.89 5.40 -7.83
N GLN A 86 -3.25 6.29 -7.06
CA GLN A 86 -3.12 7.71 -7.40
C GLN A 86 -2.25 7.95 -8.65
N ASP A 87 -1.29 7.06 -8.94
CA ASP A 87 -0.44 7.14 -10.13
C ASP A 87 -0.98 6.24 -11.25
N GLN A 88 -1.50 6.87 -12.30
CA GLN A 88 -1.95 6.21 -13.54
C GLN A 88 -0.80 6.05 -14.56
N THR A 89 0.42 6.52 -14.27
CA THR A 89 1.43 6.85 -15.29
C THR A 89 2.72 6.04 -15.30
N THR A 90 2.97 5.06 -14.42
CA THR A 90 4.26 4.32 -14.45
C THR A 90 4.19 2.78 -14.40
N LYS A 91 3.05 2.14 -14.71
CA LYS A 91 3.01 0.65 -14.91
C LYS A 91 2.09 0.18 -16.04
N PHE A 92 1.92 0.98 -17.09
CA PHE A 92 1.56 0.43 -18.39
C PHE A 92 2.87 0.08 -19.11
N SER A 93 3.46 -1.07 -18.80
CA SER A 93 4.30 -1.74 -19.80
C SER A 93 3.32 -2.44 -20.72
N PRO A 94 3.08 -1.96 -21.96
CA PRO A 94 2.49 -2.84 -22.95
C PRO A 94 3.47 -4.01 -23.06
N ALA A 95 3.03 -5.22 -22.71
CA ALA A 95 3.72 -6.41 -23.13
C ALA A 95 3.87 -6.28 -24.66
N PRO A 96 5.09 -6.32 -25.23
CA PRO A 96 5.22 -6.33 -26.68
C PRO A 96 4.54 -7.60 -27.16
N SER A 97 3.42 -7.43 -27.87
CA SER A 97 2.84 -8.46 -28.71
C SER A 97 3.83 -8.73 -29.84
N GLY A 98 4.81 -9.59 -29.60
CA GLY A 98 5.80 -9.94 -30.61
C GLY A 98 7.18 -10.18 -30.03
N ARG A 99 7.53 -11.47 -29.93
CA ARG A 99 8.84 -12.05 -30.26
C ARG A 99 10.03 -11.08 -30.24
N THR A 100 10.80 -11.10 -29.16
CA THR A 100 12.11 -11.77 -29.06
C THR A 100 12.80 -11.22 -27.82
N TRP A 101 13.17 -12.10 -26.89
CA TRP A 101 14.05 -11.79 -25.78
C TRP A 101 15.49 -11.93 -26.27
N PRO A 102 16.30 -10.85 -26.42
CA PRO A 102 17.72 -11.06 -26.51
C PRO A 102 18.22 -11.35 -25.09
N LEU A 103 18.55 -12.61 -24.85
CA LEU A 103 19.53 -12.97 -23.85
C LEU A 103 20.83 -12.24 -24.21
N ALA A 104 21.17 -11.18 -23.48
CA ALA A 104 22.51 -10.63 -23.43
C ALA A 104 22.70 -9.84 -22.12
N PRO A 105 23.91 -9.81 -21.58
CA PRO A 105 24.16 -10.01 -20.15
C PRO A 105 24.07 -8.75 -19.30
N LEU A 106 23.75 -8.98 -18.02
CA LEU A 106 24.00 -8.09 -16.90
C LEU A 106 25.50 -7.72 -16.83
N THR A 107 25.89 -6.59 -17.41
CA THR A 107 27.09 -5.86 -16.98
C THR A 107 27.06 -4.40 -17.43
N ARG A 108 26.98 -3.51 -16.44
CA ARG A 108 27.51 -2.12 -16.37
C ARG A 108 27.76 -1.36 -17.68
N ALA A 109 27.18 -0.16 -17.78
CA ALA A 109 27.94 1.10 -17.88
C ALA A 109 27.04 2.35 -17.77
N CYS A 110 27.46 3.27 -16.88
CA CYS A 110 27.29 4.73 -16.88
C CYS A 110 25.89 5.38 -16.93
N GLY A 111 25.63 6.49 -16.23
CA GLY A 111 26.59 7.50 -15.79
C GLY A 111 26.08 8.42 -14.68
N GLU A 112 27.04 9.21 -14.22
CA GLU A 112 27.05 10.07 -13.05
C GLU A 112 25.83 10.96 -12.86
N ARG A 113 25.42 11.10 -11.59
CA ARG A 113 24.90 12.37 -11.09
C ARG A 113 25.58 12.69 -9.76
N SER A 114 26.30 13.80 -9.81
CA SER A 114 27.12 14.39 -8.76
C SER A 114 26.40 14.51 -7.42
N TRP A 115 26.97 13.91 -6.38
CA TRP A 115 26.67 14.24 -4.98
C TRP A 115 27.52 15.45 -4.58
N ARG A 116 26.88 16.54 -4.13
CA ARG A 116 27.56 17.61 -3.37
C ARG A 116 27.42 17.34 -1.86
N PRO A 117 28.47 17.61 -1.05
CA PRO A 117 28.41 17.46 0.39
C PRO A 117 27.74 18.69 1.02
N GLY A 118 26.76 18.47 1.90
CA GLY A 118 26.20 19.52 2.76
C GLY A 118 24.71 19.81 2.59
N CYS A 119 23.84 18.86 2.96
CA CYS A 119 22.50 19.19 3.46
C CYS A 119 22.24 18.36 4.71
N ALA A 120 22.13 19.06 5.82
CA ALA A 120 21.98 18.53 7.17
C ALA A 120 20.64 17.79 7.36
N LYS A 121 20.69 16.74 8.17
CA LYS A 121 19.51 16.20 8.86
C LYS A 121 19.07 17.21 9.93
N LEU A 122 17.82 17.63 9.87
CA LEU A 122 16.93 17.81 11.02
C LEU A 122 15.57 17.25 10.63
#